data_AF-A0A239DYH2-F1
#
_entry.id   AF-A0A239DYH2-F1
#
_cell.length_a   1.000
_cell.length_b   1.000
_cell.length_c   1.000
_cell.angle_alpha   90.00
_cell.angle_beta   90.00
_cell.angle_gamma   90.00
#
_symmetry.space_group_name_H-M   'P 1'
#
loop_
_entity.id
_entity.type
_entity.pdbx_description
1 polymer ?
#
loop_
_entity_poly.entity_id
_entity_poly.type
_entity_poly.pdbx_seq_one_letter_code
_entity_poly.pdbx_strand_id
1 'polypeptide(L)'
;MTASSIRFAIALPIAALLVSLLLLLPYASSLAAQMKAAVSPMTAAPATAPVAHGEEERRYAQVAALNLPALLAELPTALVGDDRSSWSPAGMDFRVWRALSYPVVGLFFWWLVGRGADALRRPAATLRWPETAFAALLFIAGVLFWIGWFTGTTAEDRADTNLHWIGLGVLLWLLLEAIPLTAGALQLRERRASSRAPGGSGKRRR
;
A
#
# COMPACT_ATOMS: atom_id res chain seq x y z
N MET A 1 -23.63 26.84 9.78
CA MET A 1 -23.01 26.02 8.71
C MET A 1 -21.88 25.22 9.33
N THR A 2 -22.08 23.93 9.59
CA THR A 2 -20.99 23.05 10.05
C THR A 2 -20.07 22.80 8.87
N ALA A 3 -18.81 23.25 8.96
CA ALA A 3 -17.82 22.97 7.94
C ALA A 3 -17.74 21.45 7.68
N SER A 4 -17.96 21.04 6.42
CA SER A 4 -17.84 19.65 6.00
C SER A 4 -16.39 19.21 6.20
N SER A 5 -16.11 18.52 7.31
CA SER A 5 -14.76 18.04 7.57
C SER A 5 -14.50 16.83 6.66
N ILE A 6 -13.58 17.02 5.73
CA ILE A 6 -13.07 16.01 4.80
C ILE A 6 -12.70 14.73 5.56
N ARG A 7 -13.13 13.57 5.05
CA ARG A 7 -12.83 12.25 5.61
C ARG A 7 -11.48 11.76 5.08
N PHE A 8 -10.56 11.42 5.97
CA PHE A 8 -9.23 10.93 5.59
C PHE A 8 -9.31 9.62 4.80
N ALA A 9 -10.30 8.77 5.09
CA ALA A 9 -10.57 7.54 4.35
C ALA A 9 -10.80 7.77 2.84
N ILE A 10 -11.24 8.96 2.43
CA ILE A 10 -11.44 9.33 1.02
C ILE A 10 -10.27 10.16 0.51
N ALA A 11 -9.79 11.11 1.32
CA ALA A 11 -8.75 12.04 0.90
C ALA A 11 -7.40 11.36 0.66
N LEU A 12 -6.99 10.40 1.51
CA LEU A 12 -5.68 9.75 1.39
C LEU A 12 -5.52 8.91 0.13
N PRO A 13 -6.45 8.01 -0.25
CA PRO A 13 -6.35 7.26 -1.52
C PRO A 13 -6.26 8.18 -2.73
N ILE A 14 -7.08 9.25 -2.77
CA ILE A 14 -7.07 10.21 -3.87
C ILE A 14 -5.73 10.94 -3.92
N ALA A 15 -5.22 11.42 -2.79
CA ALA A 15 -3.93 12.09 -2.72
C ALA A 15 -2.78 11.17 -3.18
N ALA A 16 -2.76 9.91 -2.73
CA ALA A 16 -1.76 8.94 -3.15
C ALA A 16 -1.81 8.64 -4.65
N LEU A 17 -3.01 8.52 -5.21
CA LEU A 17 -3.20 8.34 -6.65
C LEU A 17 -2.71 9.56 -7.44
N LEU A 18 -3.07 10.77 -7.00
CA LEU A 18 -2.62 12.02 -7.62
C LEU A 18 -1.09 12.17 -7.55
N VAL A 19 -0.47 11.88 -6.42
CA VAL A 19 0.99 11.91 -6.29
C VAL A 19 1.63 10.89 -7.23
N SER A 20 1.09 9.67 -7.31
CA SER A 20 1.57 8.64 -8.23
C SER A 20 1.45 9.09 -9.69
N LEU A 21 0.31 9.68 -10.09
CA LEU A 21 0.10 10.23 -11.43
C LEU A 21 1.05 11.38 -11.74
N LEU A 22 1.27 12.31 -10.79
CA LEU A 22 2.19 13.43 -10.96
C LEU A 22 3.65 12.96 -11.14
N LEU A 23 4.05 11.90 -10.43
CA LEU A 23 5.38 11.29 -10.58
C LEU A 23 5.57 10.61 -11.94
N LEU A 24 4.50 10.04 -12.50
CA LEU A 24 4.52 9.34 -13.79
C LEU A 24 4.28 10.25 -15.00
N LEU A 25 3.67 11.43 -14.79
CA LEU A 25 3.28 12.33 -15.87
C LEU A 25 4.42 12.69 -16.85
N PRO A 26 5.67 12.96 -16.39
CA PRO A 26 6.79 13.24 -17.31
C PRO A 26 7.12 12.07 -18.25
N TYR A 27 6.69 10.84 -17.93
CA TYR A 27 6.99 9.61 -18.65
C TYR A 27 5.76 9.02 -19.37
N ALA A 28 4.65 9.78 -19.45
CA ALA A 28 3.40 9.29 -20.02
C ALA A 28 3.52 8.76 -21.46
N SER A 29 4.42 9.33 -22.27
CA SER A 29 4.67 8.87 -23.64
C SER A 29 5.36 7.49 -23.68
N SER A 30 6.36 7.27 -22.83
CA SER A 30 7.05 5.97 -22.66
C SER A 30 6.05 4.91 -22.18
N LEU A 31 5.26 5.25 -21.15
CA LEU A 31 4.20 4.38 -20.63
C LEU A 31 3.19 3.99 -21.71
N ALA A 32 2.72 4.96 -22.50
CA ALA A 32 1.79 4.70 -23.60
C ALA A 32 2.39 3.78 -24.68
N ALA A 33 3.67 3.96 -25.00
CA ALA A 33 4.37 3.08 -25.95
C ALA A 33 4.46 1.64 -25.43
N GLN A 34 4.81 1.45 -24.15
CA GLN A 34 4.89 0.13 -23.52
C GLN A 34 3.51 -0.53 -23.38
N MET A 35 2.47 0.22 -23.00
CA MET A 35 1.10 -0.29 -22.98
C MET A 35 0.64 -0.73 -24.38
N LYS A 36 0.95 0.05 -25.42
CA LYS A 36 0.65 -0.32 -26.81
C LYS A 36 1.40 -1.58 -27.24
N ALA A 37 2.66 -1.71 -26.84
CA ALA A 37 3.46 -2.91 -27.12
C ALA A 37 2.86 -4.15 -26.45
N ALA A 38 2.45 -4.05 -25.19
CA ALA A 38 1.84 -5.15 -24.43
C ALA A 38 0.47 -5.60 -24.96
N VAL A 39 -0.29 -4.70 -25.61
CA VAL A 39 -1.59 -5.02 -26.22
C VAL A 39 -1.45 -5.56 -27.63
N SER A 40 -0.31 -5.32 -28.30
CA SER A 40 -0.09 -5.81 -29.66
C SER A 40 0.09 -7.34 -29.65
N PRO A 41 -0.71 -8.12 -30.39
CA PRO A 41 -0.75 -9.58 -30.27
C PRO A 41 0.58 -10.25 -30.59
N MET A 42 0.78 -11.44 -29.99
CA MET A 42 1.97 -12.34 -30.02
C MET A 42 2.58 -12.67 -31.40
N THR A 43 2.08 -12.12 -32.51
CA THR A 43 2.62 -12.32 -33.85
C THR A 43 3.82 -11.43 -34.17
N ALA A 44 4.07 -10.38 -33.38
CA ALA A 44 5.31 -9.62 -33.47
C ALA A 44 6.40 -10.31 -32.65
N ALA A 45 7.58 -10.54 -33.25
CA ALA A 45 8.79 -10.93 -32.54
C ALA A 45 8.96 -10.04 -31.29
N PRO A 46 9.47 -10.56 -30.15
CA PRO A 46 9.55 -9.82 -28.91
C PRO A 46 10.23 -8.48 -29.17
N ALA A 47 9.42 -7.41 -29.18
CA ALA A 47 9.95 -6.08 -29.32
C ALA A 47 10.84 -5.88 -28.10
N THR A 48 12.12 -5.59 -28.32
CA THR A 48 13.01 -5.15 -27.27
C THR A 48 12.36 -3.90 -26.68
N ALA A 49 11.76 -4.04 -25.50
CA ALA A 49 11.11 -2.95 -24.81
C ALA A 49 12.15 -1.81 -24.68
N PRO A 50 11.76 -0.55 -24.94
CA PRO A 50 12.66 0.57 -24.76
C PRO A 50 13.20 0.52 -23.32
N VAL A 51 14.51 0.41 -23.19
CA VAL A 51 15.18 0.34 -21.87
C VAL A 51 14.94 1.67 -21.18
N ALA A 52 14.31 1.64 -20.01
CA ALA A 52 14.08 2.83 -19.22
C ALA A 52 15.42 3.51 -18.90
N HIS A 53 15.47 4.83 -19.04
CA HIS A 53 16.64 5.61 -18.64
C HIS A 53 16.70 5.70 -17.10
N GLY A 54 17.90 5.89 -16.52
CA GLY A 54 18.09 5.79 -15.07
C GLY A 54 17.18 6.71 -14.22
N GLU A 55 16.73 7.86 -14.72
CA GLU A 55 15.75 8.71 -14.02
C GLU A 55 14.33 8.15 -14.05
N GLU A 56 13.92 7.56 -15.17
CA GLU A 56 12.62 6.93 -15.36
C GLU A 56 12.48 5.71 -14.42
N GLU A 57 13.52 4.87 -14.36
CA GLU A 57 13.59 3.74 -13.45
C GLU A 57 13.43 4.16 -11.99
N ARG A 58 14.12 5.23 -11.56
CA ARG A 58 14.00 5.78 -10.21
C ARG A 58 12.57 6.23 -9.90
N ARG A 59 11.86 6.78 -10.88
CA ARG A 59 10.48 7.27 -10.70
C ARG A 59 9.50 6.13 -10.58
N TYR A 60 9.68 5.07 -11.36
CA TYR A 60 8.91 3.83 -11.19
C TYR A 60 9.14 3.19 -9.82
N ALA A 61 10.40 3.15 -9.36
CA ALA A 61 10.73 2.66 -8.02
C ALA A 61 10.07 3.50 -6.91
N GLN A 62 10.05 4.84 -7.04
CA GLN A 62 9.38 5.73 -6.09
C GLN A 62 7.87 5.47 -6.01
N VAL A 63 7.20 5.33 -7.15
CA VAL A 63 5.75 5.07 -7.20
C VAL A 63 5.42 3.68 -6.63
N ALA A 64 6.23 2.67 -6.96
CA ALA A 64 6.08 1.34 -6.41
C ALA A 64 6.33 1.33 -4.89
N ALA A 65 7.35 2.03 -4.40
CA ALA A 65 7.65 2.14 -2.96
C ALA A 65 6.55 2.89 -2.19
N LEU A 66 5.96 3.94 -2.79
CA LEU A 66 4.83 4.64 -2.19
C LEU A 66 3.62 3.71 -2.01
N ASN A 67 3.45 2.74 -2.90
CA ASN A 67 2.32 1.81 -2.89
C ASN A 67 2.76 0.37 -2.56
N LEU A 68 3.83 0.22 -1.79
CA LEU A 68 4.49 -1.06 -1.54
C LEU A 68 3.57 -2.19 -1.03
N PRO A 69 2.56 -1.97 -0.18
CA PRO A 69 1.65 -3.04 0.26
C PRO A 69 0.93 -3.74 -0.90
N ALA A 70 0.82 -3.10 -2.07
CA ALA A 70 0.31 -3.75 -3.27
C ALA A 70 1.13 -4.97 -3.69
N LEU A 71 2.41 -5.06 -3.29
CA LEU A 71 3.26 -6.25 -3.48
C LEU A 71 2.63 -7.51 -2.86
N LEU A 72 1.83 -7.38 -1.80
CA LEU A 72 1.13 -8.52 -1.20
C LEU A 72 0.10 -9.13 -2.16
N ALA A 73 -0.44 -8.36 -3.11
CA ALA A 73 -1.31 -8.88 -4.14
C ALA A 73 -0.54 -9.71 -5.19
N GLU A 74 0.77 -9.47 -5.36
CA GLU A 74 1.63 -10.26 -6.23
C GLU A 74 2.15 -11.54 -5.56
N LEU A 75 2.18 -11.61 -4.22
CA LEU A 75 2.72 -12.77 -3.50
C LEU A 75 2.09 -14.11 -3.90
N PRO A 76 0.75 -14.24 -4.03
CA PRO A 76 0.16 -15.51 -4.46
C PRO A 76 0.70 -15.97 -5.82
N THR A 77 0.85 -15.04 -6.78
CA THR A 77 1.41 -15.38 -8.10
C THR A 77 2.87 -15.79 -8.02
N ALA A 78 3.67 -15.10 -7.20
CA ALA A 78 5.08 -15.43 -7.02
C ALA A 78 5.33 -16.77 -6.29
N LEU A 79 4.39 -17.19 -5.44
CA LEU A 79 4.49 -18.44 -4.67
C LEU A 79 3.94 -19.65 -5.41
N VAL A 80 2.97 -19.46 -6.30
CA VAL A 80 2.27 -20.56 -7.00
C VAL A 80 2.78 -20.76 -8.44
N GLY A 81 3.37 -19.74 -9.07
CA GLY A 81 3.86 -19.84 -10.45
C GLY A 81 5.17 -20.64 -10.58
N ASP A 82 5.20 -21.60 -11.51
CA ASP A 82 6.39 -22.42 -11.82
C ASP A 82 7.58 -21.59 -12.31
N ASP A 83 7.31 -20.46 -12.97
CA ASP A 83 8.30 -19.54 -13.50
C ASP A 83 8.67 -18.43 -12.51
N ARG A 84 7.99 -18.34 -11.36
CA ARG A 84 8.07 -17.23 -10.40
C ARG A 84 7.99 -15.85 -11.08
N SER A 85 7.35 -15.78 -12.24
CA SER A 85 7.31 -14.56 -13.02
C SER A 85 6.33 -13.59 -12.37
N SER A 86 6.62 -12.29 -12.45
CA SER A 86 5.66 -11.28 -12.09
C SER A 86 4.43 -11.42 -12.98
N TRP A 87 3.23 -11.20 -12.44
CA TRP A 87 1.94 -11.10 -13.14
C TRP A 87 1.86 -10.00 -14.23
N SER A 88 2.99 -9.44 -14.65
CA SER A 88 3.09 -8.44 -15.70
C SER A 88 2.65 -9.02 -17.05
N PRO A 89 1.91 -8.24 -17.87
CA PRO A 89 1.63 -8.61 -19.25
C PRO A 89 2.91 -8.94 -20.03
N ALA A 90 2.83 -9.93 -20.92
CA ALA A 90 3.95 -10.28 -21.78
C ALA A 90 4.45 -9.07 -22.58
N GLY A 91 5.76 -8.85 -22.58
CA GLY A 91 6.39 -7.72 -23.28
C GLY A 91 6.35 -6.37 -22.54
N MET A 92 5.77 -6.30 -21.34
CA MET A 92 5.84 -5.13 -20.48
C MET A 92 6.93 -5.30 -19.41
N ASP A 93 7.74 -4.26 -19.20
CA ASP A 93 8.69 -4.25 -18.08
C ASP A 93 7.93 -4.33 -16.75
N PHE A 94 8.36 -5.24 -15.86
CA PHE A 94 7.66 -5.48 -14.60
C PHE A 94 7.64 -4.25 -13.68
N ARG A 95 8.66 -3.38 -13.73
CA ARG A 95 8.73 -2.16 -12.92
C ARG A 95 7.71 -1.14 -13.39
N VAL A 96 7.54 -1.05 -14.70
CA VAL A 96 6.50 -0.24 -15.34
C VAL A 96 5.13 -0.76 -14.97
N TRP A 97 4.91 -2.07 -15.07
CA TRP A 97 3.66 -2.70 -14.66
C TRP A 97 3.32 -2.43 -13.19
N ARG A 98 4.31 -2.55 -12.29
CA ARG A 98 4.14 -2.23 -10.87
C ARG A 98 3.82 -0.76 -10.65
N ALA A 99 4.54 0.15 -11.31
CA ALA A 99 4.29 1.59 -11.20
C ALA A 99 2.86 1.97 -11.63
N LEU A 100 2.27 1.24 -12.59
CA LEU A 100 0.90 1.45 -13.04
C LEU A 100 -0.16 0.77 -12.16
N SER A 101 0.07 -0.49 -11.78
CA SER A 101 -0.91 -1.31 -11.06
C SER A 101 -0.92 -1.03 -9.55
N TYR A 102 0.23 -0.77 -8.94
CA TYR A 102 0.35 -0.60 -7.50
C TYR A 102 -0.44 0.60 -6.96
N PRO A 103 -0.50 1.78 -7.62
CA PRO A 103 -1.34 2.87 -7.15
C PRO A 103 -2.82 2.48 -7.04
N VAL A 104 -3.32 1.64 -7.95
CA VAL A 104 -4.71 1.19 -7.97
C VAL A 104 -4.97 0.19 -6.85
N VAL A 105 -4.12 -0.83 -6.73
CA VAL A 105 -4.19 -1.83 -5.64
C VAL A 105 -3.97 -1.15 -4.28
N GLY A 106 -3.06 -0.17 -4.25
CA GLY A 106 -2.70 0.69 -3.13
C GLY A 106 -3.87 1.46 -2.52
N LEU A 107 -4.91 1.76 -3.30
CA LEU A 107 -6.07 2.53 -2.83
C LEU A 107 -6.72 1.93 -1.60
N PHE A 108 -6.82 0.60 -1.54
CA PHE A 108 -7.40 -0.10 -0.39
C PHE A 108 -6.57 0.10 0.89
N PHE A 109 -5.24 0.05 0.77
CA PHE A 109 -4.32 0.24 1.89
C PHE A 109 -4.36 1.69 2.39
N TRP A 110 -4.30 2.66 1.47
CA TRP A 110 -4.47 4.07 1.81
C TRP A 110 -5.84 4.37 2.45
N TRP A 111 -6.89 3.68 2.01
CA TRP A 111 -8.22 3.81 2.58
C TRP A 111 -8.24 3.31 4.02
N LEU A 112 -7.60 2.17 4.30
CA LEU A 112 -7.50 1.60 5.64
C LEU A 112 -6.77 2.54 6.60
N VAL A 113 -5.63 3.11 6.18
CA VAL A 113 -4.89 4.12 6.95
C VAL A 113 -5.79 5.33 7.23
N GLY A 114 -6.52 5.83 6.22
CA GLY A 114 -7.45 6.94 6.37
C GLY A 114 -8.62 6.64 7.31
N ARG A 115 -9.12 5.40 7.33
CA ARG A 115 -10.12 4.94 8.29
C ARG A 115 -9.58 4.94 9.72
N GLY A 116 -8.33 4.50 9.91
CA GLY A 116 -7.62 4.60 11.18
C GLY A 116 -7.49 6.05 11.65
N ALA A 117 -7.07 6.95 10.76
CA ALA A 117 -6.94 8.38 11.07
C ALA A 117 -8.29 9.03 11.42
N ASP A 118 -9.35 8.72 10.67
CA ASP A 118 -10.71 9.17 10.97
C ASP A 118 -11.17 8.67 12.36
N ALA A 119 -10.86 7.41 12.71
CA ALA A 119 -11.19 6.80 14.00
C ALA A 119 -10.44 7.43 15.18
N LEU A 120 -9.16 7.81 15.00
CA LEU A 120 -8.41 8.55 16.02
C LEU A 120 -8.95 9.97 16.22
N ARG A 121 -9.35 10.63 15.13
CA ARG A 121 -9.85 12.02 15.18
C ARG A 121 -11.29 12.11 15.71
N ARG A 122 -12.13 11.12 15.39
CA ARG A 122 -13.56 11.13 15.70
C ARG A 122 -13.92 9.84 16.44
N PRO A 123 -14.22 9.91 17.75
CA PRO A 123 -14.63 8.72 18.52
C PRO A 123 -15.84 7.98 17.93
N ALA A 124 -16.72 8.69 17.20
CA ALA A 124 -17.86 8.10 16.51
C ALA A 124 -17.49 7.25 15.28
N ALA A 125 -16.30 7.43 14.69
CA ALA A 125 -15.84 6.62 13.57
C ALA A 125 -15.25 5.31 14.10
N THR A 126 -16.06 4.25 14.07
CA THR A 126 -15.62 2.93 14.53
C THR A 126 -14.82 2.22 13.44
N LEU A 127 -13.69 1.65 13.84
CA LEU A 127 -12.91 0.74 13.00
C LEU A 127 -13.49 -0.66 13.20
N ARG A 128 -13.74 -1.40 12.13
CA ARG A 128 -14.29 -2.75 12.22
C ARG A 128 -13.17 -3.72 12.59
N TRP A 129 -13.50 -4.78 13.34
CA TRP A 129 -12.51 -5.79 13.72
C TRP A 129 -11.72 -6.39 12.55
N PRO A 130 -12.34 -6.72 11.40
CA PRO A 130 -11.59 -7.18 10.23
C PRO A 130 -10.60 -6.14 9.69
N GLU A 131 -10.94 -4.85 9.74
CA GLU A 131 -10.04 -3.76 9.32
C GLU A 131 -8.79 -3.72 10.23
N THR A 132 -8.98 -3.81 11.56
CA THR A 132 -7.88 -3.87 12.52
C THR A 132 -7.03 -5.14 12.37
N ALA A 133 -7.66 -6.30 12.16
CA ALA A 133 -6.97 -7.57 11.99
C ALA A 133 -6.14 -7.57 10.70
N PHE A 134 -6.69 -7.01 9.62
CA PHE A 134 -5.96 -6.86 8.37
C PHE A 134 -4.76 -5.91 8.53
N ALA A 135 -4.95 -4.73 9.13
CA ALA A 135 -3.83 -3.82 9.45
C ALA A 135 -2.74 -4.51 10.30
N ALA A 136 -3.13 -5.36 11.26
CA ALA A 136 -2.18 -6.10 12.08
C ALA A 136 -1.37 -7.10 11.25
N LEU A 137 -2.03 -7.81 10.34
CA LEU A 137 -1.37 -8.74 9.42
C LEU A 137 -0.37 -8.00 8.52
N LEU A 138 -0.75 -6.85 7.98
CA LEU A 138 0.12 -6.00 7.15
C LEU A 138 1.33 -5.52 7.94
N PHE A 139 1.11 -5.02 9.15
CA PHE A 139 2.18 -4.55 10.02
C PHE A 139 3.17 -5.68 10.32
N ILE A 140 2.68 -6.87 10.69
CA ILE A 140 3.53 -8.04 10.94
C ILE A 140 4.31 -8.43 9.68
N ALA A 141 3.66 -8.48 8.52
CA ALA A 141 4.32 -8.79 7.25
C ALA A 141 5.42 -7.77 6.92
N GLY A 142 5.15 -6.48 7.12
CA GLY A 142 6.14 -5.41 6.93
C GLY A 142 7.33 -5.54 7.88
N VAL A 143 7.10 -5.87 9.16
CA VAL A 143 8.17 -6.08 10.14
C VAL A 143 9.02 -7.30 9.77
N LEU A 144 8.39 -8.41 9.38
CA LEU A 144 9.12 -9.61 8.96
C LEU A 144 9.95 -9.34 7.69
N PHE A 145 9.38 -8.62 6.72
CA PHE A 145 10.10 -8.18 5.53
C PHE A 145 11.31 -7.30 5.91
N TRP A 146 11.10 -6.32 6.79
CA TRP A 146 12.18 -5.44 7.28
C TRP A 146 13.28 -6.23 7.97
N ILE A 147 12.95 -7.18 8.84
CA ILE A 147 13.95 -8.03 9.50
C ILE A 147 14.72 -8.86 8.47
N GLY A 148 14.00 -9.58 7.59
CA GLY A 148 14.62 -10.41 6.55
C GLY A 148 15.51 -9.61 5.61
N TRP A 149 15.14 -8.36 5.34
CA TRP A 149 15.97 -7.43 4.59
C TRP A 149 17.28 -7.10 5.30
N PHE A 150 17.22 -6.70 6.58
CA PHE A 150 18.42 -6.34 7.35
C PHE A 150 19.34 -7.52 7.62
N THR A 151 18.81 -8.74 7.69
CA THR A 151 19.61 -9.95 7.92
C THR A 151 20.10 -10.59 6.62
N GLY A 152 19.36 -10.45 5.52
CA GLY A 152 19.62 -11.16 4.26
C GLY A 152 20.38 -10.35 3.20
N THR A 153 20.41 -9.02 3.27
CA THR A 153 21.10 -8.18 2.27
C THR A 153 22.54 -7.91 2.68
N THR A 154 23.47 -7.95 1.71
CA THR A 154 24.87 -7.56 1.96
C THR A 154 25.00 -6.04 2.08
N ALA A 155 26.13 -5.55 2.58
CA ALA A 155 26.42 -4.11 2.62
C ALA A 155 26.47 -3.49 1.21
N GLU A 156 26.89 -4.27 0.21
CA GLU A 156 26.94 -3.84 -1.19
C GLU A 156 25.54 -3.72 -1.78
N ASP A 157 24.65 -4.69 -1.54
CA ASP A 157 23.26 -4.63 -1.98
C ASP A 157 22.56 -3.39 -1.40
N ARG A 158 22.83 -3.08 -0.13
CA ARG A 158 22.27 -1.91 0.54
C ARG A 158 22.73 -0.59 -0.07
N ALA A 159 23.82 -0.56 -0.82
CA ALA A 159 24.25 0.66 -1.51
C ALA A 159 23.39 0.97 -2.76
N ASP A 160 22.63 -0.01 -3.28
CA ASP A 160 21.75 0.21 -4.42
C ASP A 160 20.63 1.20 -4.07
N THR A 161 20.49 2.24 -4.91
CA THR A 161 19.49 3.32 -4.75
C THR A 161 18.06 2.79 -4.83
N ASN A 162 17.79 1.80 -5.67
CA ASN A 162 16.46 1.19 -5.78
C ASN A 162 16.10 0.45 -4.49
N LEU A 163 17.10 -0.23 -3.93
CA LEU A 163 17.00 -0.96 -2.69
C LEU A 163 16.64 -0.02 -1.52
N HIS A 164 17.28 1.15 -1.47
CA HIS A 164 16.94 2.20 -0.49
C HIS A 164 15.48 2.67 -0.57
N TRP A 165 14.93 2.88 -1.77
CA TRP A 165 13.53 3.31 -1.91
C TRP A 165 12.55 2.27 -1.38
N ILE A 166 12.81 0.98 -1.63
CA ILE A 166 12.01 -0.11 -1.06
C ILE A 166 12.06 -0.05 0.46
N GLY A 167 13.26 0.09 1.05
CA GLY A 167 13.42 0.24 2.49
C GLY A 167 12.62 1.43 3.05
N LEU A 168 12.76 2.61 2.45
CA LEU A 168 11.98 3.78 2.86
C LEU A 168 10.47 3.55 2.73
N GLY A 169 10.03 2.85 1.68
CA GLY A 169 8.64 2.42 1.50
C GLY A 169 8.16 1.54 2.66
N VAL A 170 8.91 0.50 3.02
CA VAL A 170 8.55 -0.38 4.16
C VAL A 170 8.43 0.41 5.44
N LEU A 171 9.41 1.26 5.75
CA LEU A 171 9.41 2.07 6.96
C LEU A 171 8.21 3.02 7.01
N LEU A 172 7.93 3.71 5.91
CA LEU A 172 6.75 4.58 5.78
C LEU A 172 5.48 3.78 6.09
N TRP A 173 5.31 2.61 5.47
CA TRP A 173 4.10 1.81 5.64
C TRP A 173 3.97 1.23 7.04
N LEU A 174 5.06 0.83 7.71
CA LEU A 174 5.01 0.43 9.11
C LEU A 174 4.48 1.55 10.02
N LEU A 175 4.91 2.79 9.78
CA LEU A 175 4.43 3.95 10.52
C LEU A 175 2.95 4.22 10.25
N LEU A 176 2.51 4.09 8.99
CA LEU A 176 1.12 4.31 8.60
C LEU A 176 0.18 3.22 9.13
N GLU A 177 0.58 1.94 9.09
CA GLU A 177 -0.21 0.82 9.59
C GLU A 177 -0.36 0.83 11.13
N ALA A 178 0.55 1.51 11.85
CA ALA A 178 0.38 1.73 13.29
C ALA A 178 -0.85 2.58 13.64
N ILE A 179 -1.34 3.41 12.70
CA ILE A 179 -2.51 4.29 12.88
C ILE A 179 -3.80 3.47 13.13
N PRO A 180 -4.27 2.61 12.20
CA PRO A 180 -5.45 1.79 12.44
C PRO A 180 -5.30 0.85 13.65
N LEU A 181 -4.09 0.35 13.93
CA LEU A 181 -3.83 -0.47 15.12
C LEU A 181 -4.04 0.29 16.43
N THR A 182 -3.50 1.52 16.50
CA THR A 182 -3.67 2.39 17.66
C THR A 182 -5.14 2.73 17.86
N ALA A 183 -5.87 3.05 16.78
CA ALA A 183 -7.29 3.31 16.83
C ALA A 183 -8.08 2.10 17.35
N GLY A 184 -7.81 0.91 16.81
CA GLY A 184 -8.44 -0.34 17.25
C GLY A 184 -8.16 -0.66 18.72
N ALA A 185 -6.92 -0.45 19.18
CA ALA A 185 -6.54 -0.66 20.58
C ALA A 185 -7.28 0.29 21.53
N LEU A 186 -7.42 1.57 21.17
CA LEU A 186 -8.19 2.55 21.96
C LEU A 186 -9.66 2.18 22.03
N GLN A 187 -10.29 1.83 20.89
CA GLN A 187 -11.69 1.40 20.85
C GLN A 187 -11.93 0.13 21.68
N LEU A 188 -10.99 -0.81 21.67
CA LEU A 188 -11.07 -2.00 22.52
C LEU A 188 -11.03 -1.65 24.00
N ARG A 189 -10.17 -0.70 24.41
CA ARG A 189 -10.09 -0.25 25.79
C ARG A 189 -11.40 0.41 26.25
N GLU A 190 -11.99 1.25 25.42
CA GLU A 190 -13.29 1.91 25.72
C GLU A 190 -14.42 0.89 25.85
N ARG A 191 -14.48 -0.11 24.96
CA ARG A 191 -15.46 -1.21 25.07
C ARG A 191 -15.30 -1.99 26.37
N ARG A 192 -14.06 -2.33 26.74
CA ARG A 192 -13.76 -3.03 28.00
C ARG A 192 -14.12 -2.20 29.23
N ALA A 193 -13.89 -0.88 29.19
CA ALA A 193 -14.27 0.02 30.27
C ALA A 193 -15.80 0.08 30.43
N SER A 194 -16.53 0.17 29.31
CA SER A 194 -17.99 0.20 29.28
C SER A 194 -18.62 -1.11 29.79
N SER A 195 -18.03 -2.27 29.47
CA SER A 195 -18.49 -3.57 30.00
C SER A 195 -18.19 -3.79 31.48
N ARG A 196 -17.19 -3.08 32.04
CA ARG A 196 -16.81 -3.17 33.45
C ARG A 196 -17.57 -2.22 34.37
N ALA A 197 -18.22 -1.19 33.82
CA ALA A 197 -19.15 -0.37 34.58
C ALA A 197 -20.22 -1.31 35.17
N PRO A 198 -20.19 -1.59 36.49
CA PRO A 198 -21.13 -2.52 37.09
C PRO A 198 -22.51 -1.98 36.78
N GLY A 199 -23.45 -2.83 36.34
CA GLY A 199 -24.81 -2.46 35.96
C GLY A 199 -25.47 -1.56 37.00
N GLY A 200 -25.22 -0.25 36.86
CA GLY A 200 -25.64 0.82 37.74
C GLY A 200 -27.13 0.95 37.61
N SER A 201 -27.81 0.13 38.39
CA SER A 201 -29.21 0.24 38.78
C SER A 201 -30.18 0.50 37.63
N GLY A 202 -30.38 -0.52 36.79
CA GLY A 202 -31.64 -0.74 36.10
C GLY A 202 -32.75 -1.18 37.06
N LYS A 203 -32.87 -0.54 38.22
CA LYS A 203 -34.09 -0.55 39.03
C LYS A 203 -35.04 0.44 38.35
N ARG A 204 -35.55 0.08 37.16
CA ARG A 204 -36.73 0.74 36.59
C ARG A 204 -37.90 0.35 37.47
N ARG A 205 -38.11 1.16 38.52
CA ARG A 205 -39.33 1.12 39.32
C ARG A 205 -40.48 1.61 38.42
N ARG A 206 -41.36 0.65 38.16
CA ARG A 206 -42.79 0.74 37.83
C ARG A 206 -43.15 1.32 36.46
#